data_AF-X0SSR8-F1
#
_entry.id   AF-X0SSR8-F1
#
_cell.length_a   1.000
_cell.length_b   1.000
_cell.length_c   1.000
_cell.angle_alpha   90.00
_cell.angle_beta   90.00
_cell.angle_gamma   90.00
#
_symmetry.space_group_name_H-M   'P 1'
#
loop_
_entity.id
_entity.type
_entity.pdbx_description
1 polymer ?
#
loop_
_entity_poly.entity_id
_entity_poly.type
_entity_poly.pdbx_seq_one_letter_code
_entity_poly.pdbx_strand_id
1 'polypeptide(L)'
;DRVASLVAEAETRYGAGKQQVSQWHERFYDSLASLKFLPNSPALMNAGRSGMLAACFVLPIEDSIEAIFETNKQAALIQKAGGGTGFSFDKLRPTGDRVASHGGTTSGPISFWRVFSETTNAIQQGAFRRGANMGMMSIDHPDILKFIHAKQDPGAFTNFNVSIKIGDDWMKRMLADCRGGKGQRAGRNLHIVKNPRTQQRYLLPRKINIDHYTIDDLYKLAAKQPGTAEQRGQFYTVSDIWKLLVDCAAKTGEPGVAFIDRINRDNPTPSLGRIEATNPCGEQPLLDFEACTLGSINLARFVTSDVAKPQMDWPVLAESVKLAVRFLDNIIDV
;
A
#
# COMPACT_ATOMS: atom_id res chain seq x y z
N ASP A 1 -13.93 27.17 11.18
CA ASP A 1 -13.14 28.41 11.20
C ASP A 1 -11.65 28.14 10.98
N ARG A 2 -10.85 27.85 12.03
CA ARG A 2 -9.39 27.55 11.96
C ARG A 2 -8.88 26.87 10.68
N VAL A 3 -9.49 25.76 10.29
CA VAL A 3 -9.12 24.99 9.09
C VAL A 3 -9.34 25.81 7.80
N ALA A 4 -10.51 26.45 7.66
CA ALA A 4 -10.83 27.27 6.50
C ALA A 4 -9.92 28.50 6.40
N SER A 5 -9.58 29.12 7.54
CA SER A 5 -8.70 30.28 7.59
C SER A 5 -7.30 29.94 7.08
N LEU A 6 -6.69 28.87 7.61
CA LEU A 6 -5.38 28.42 7.18
C LEU A 6 -5.35 28.10 5.68
N VAL A 7 -6.31 27.32 5.18
CA VAL A 7 -6.32 26.90 3.77
C VAL A 7 -6.61 28.07 2.82
N ALA A 8 -7.35 29.08 3.25
CA ALA A 8 -7.56 30.30 2.47
C ALA A 8 -6.29 31.17 2.38
N GLU A 9 -5.39 31.12 3.37
CA GLU A 9 -4.14 31.88 3.35
C GLU A 9 -3.20 31.45 2.21
N ALA A 10 -3.31 30.21 1.73
CA ALA A 10 -2.57 29.71 0.56
C ALA A 10 -2.74 30.63 -0.67
N GLU A 11 -3.91 31.25 -0.83
CA GLU A 11 -4.23 32.14 -1.95
C GLU A 11 -3.33 33.37 -2.00
N THR A 12 -2.77 33.80 -0.87
CA THR A 12 -1.83 34.93 -0.82
C THR A 12 -0.56 34.65 -1.62
N ARG A 13 -0.13 33.38 -1.70
CA ARG A 13 1.02 32.94 -2.52
C ARG A 13 0.78 33.16 -4.01
N TYR A 14 -0.48 33.21 -4.43
CA TYR A 14 -0.91 33.39 -5.81
C TYR A 14 -1.43 34.82 -6.09
N GLY A 15 -1.04 35.78 -5.25
CA GLY A 15 -1.34 37.21 -5.44
C GLY A 15 -2.72 37.66 -4.98
N ALA A 16 -3.46 36.81 -4.25
CA ALA A 16 -4.76 37.21 -3.72
C ALA A 16 -4.63 38.29 -2.64
N GLY A 17 -5.40 39.38 -2.79
CA GLY A 17 -5.51 40.42 -1.77
C GLY A 17 -6.39 39.99 -0.59
N LYS A 18 -6.38 40.77 0.51
CA LYS A 18 -7.14 40.47 1.74
C LYS A 18 -8.63 40.17 1.49
N GLN A 19 -9.26 40.89 0.57
CA GLN A 19 -10.67 40.68 0.24
C GLN A 19 -10.92 39.32 -0.43
N GLN A 20 -10.04 38.90 -1.35
CA GLN A 20 -10.16 37.61 -2.03
C GLN A 20 -9.89 36.45 -1.07
N VAL A 21 -8.91 36.59 -0.18
CA VAL A 21 -8.66 35.60 0.89
C VAL A 21 -9.88 35.44 1.79
N SER A 22 -10.53 36.56 2.18
CA SER A 22 -11.76 36.52 2.98
C SER A 22 -12.90 35.80 2.24
N GLN A 23 -13.04 35.99 0.93
CA GLN A 23 -14.04 35.28 0.11
C GLN A 23 -13.77 33.78 0.05
N TRP A 24 -12.50 33.36 -0.07
CA TRP A 24 -12.14 31.95 -0.03
C TRP A 24 -12.37 31.33 1.35
N HIS A 25 -12.01 32.03 2.41
CA HIS A 25 -12.30 31.61 3.79
C HIS A 25 -13.78 31.35 3.99
N GLU A 26 -14.66 32.27 3.59
CA GLU A 26 -16.11 32.12 3.73
C GLU A 26 -16.61 30.88 2.98
N ARG A 27 -16.21 30.72 1.71
CA ARG A 27 -16.60 29.54 0.90
C ARG A 27 -16.13 28.23 1.52
N PHE A 28 -14.88 28.16 1.97
CA PHE A 28 -14.35 26.98 2.63
C PHE A 28 -15.03 26.72 3.97
N TYR A 29 -15.28 27.77 4.76
CA TYR A 29 -15.99 27.67 6.03
C TYR A 29 -17.38 27.09 5.83
N ASP A 30 -18.17 27.61 4.88
CA ASP A 30 -19.52 27.15 4.59
C ASP A 30 -19.55 25.70 4.14
N SER A 31 -18.60 25.30 3.30
CA SER A 31 -18.47 23.92 2.82
C SER A 31 -18.24 22.93 3.98
N LEU A 32 -17.36 23.29 4.92
CA LEU A 32 -17.06 22.51 6.12
C LEU A 32 -18.22 22.53 7.12
N ALA A 33 -18.78 23.70 7.43
CA ALA A 33 -19.84 23.89 8.42
C ALA A 33 -21.16 23.23 7.99
N SER A 34 -21.46 23.22 6.70
CA SER A 34 -22.62 22.51 6.14
C SER A 34 -22.42 20.99 6.03
N LEU A 35 -21.22 20.49 6.31
CA LEU A 35 -20.82 19.08 6.14
C LEU A 35 -20.99 18.59 4.70
N LYS A 36 -20.90 19.49 3.71
CA LYS A 36 -20.87 19.11 2.29
C LYS A 36 -19.54 18.45 1.94
N PHE A 37 -18.46 18.90 2.56
CA PHE A 37 -17.11 18.38 2.39
C PHE A 37 -16.39 18.35 3.74
N LEU A 38 -15.53 17.34 3.94
CA LEU A 38 -14.58 17.29 5.05
C LEU A 38 -13.22 16.78 4.56
N PRO A 39 -12.10 17.42 4.94
CA PRO A 39 -10.78 16.89 4.67
C PRO A 39 -10.43 15.75 5.63
N ASN A 40 -9.32 15.06 5.37
CA ASN A 40 -8.83 14.00 6.22
C ASN A 40 -8.57 14.46 7.67
N SER A 41 -8.59 13.52 8.61
CA SER A 41 -8.44 13.83 10.04
C SER A 41 -7.18 14.66 10.37
N PRO A 42 -5.98 14.40 9.80
CA PRO A 42 -4.80 15.24 10.04
C PRO A 42 -5.02 16.73 9.73
N ALA A 43 -5.61 17.08 8.59
CA ALA A 43 -5.95 18.47 8.25
C ALA A 43 -6.89 19.13 9.28
N LEU A 44 -7.92 18.41 9.75
CA LEU A 44 -8.83 18.90 10.79
C LEU A 44 -8.11 19.11 12.13
N MET A 45 -7.28 18.15 12.54
CA MET A 45 -6.63 18.12 13.85
C MET A 45 -5.46 19.09 13.94
N ASN A 46 -4.72 19.27 12.85
CA ASN A 46 -3.41 19.94 12.84
C ASN A 46 -3.39 21.34 12.20
N ALA A 47 -4.43 21.76 11.46
CA ALA A 47 -4.43 23.10 10.87
C ALA A 47 -4.19 24.20 11.94
N GLY A 48 -3.23 25.10 11.75
CA GLY A 48 -2.90 26.14 12.75
C GLY A 48 -2.21 25.59 14.01
N ARG A 49 -1.60 24.41 13.92
CA ARG A 49 -0.74 23.80 14.94
C ARG A 49 0.54 23.27 14.26
N SER A 50 1.54 22.90 15.05
CA SER A 50 2.75 22.23 14.56
C SER A 50 2.48 20.75 14.27
N GLY A 51 1.83 20.47 13.14
CA GLY A 51 1.51 19.11 12.70
C GLY A 51 1.29 19.02 11.20
N MET A 52 1.23 17.79 10.69
CA MET A 52 1.11 17.52 9.26
C MET A 52 -0.36 17.44 8.83
N LEU A 53 -0.70 18.00 7.66
CA LEU A 53 -2.06 18.01 7.13
C LEU A 53 -2.34 16.82 6.21
N ALA A 54 -1.31 16.24 5.61
CA ALA A 54 -1.38 15.02 4.81
C ALA A 54 -1.56 13.76 5.68
N ALA A 55 -2.25 12.76 5.13
CA ALA A 55 -2.60 11.54 5.87
C ALA A 55 -1.77 10.32 5.48
N CYS A 56 -1.22 10.30 4.27
CA CYS A 56 -0.75 9.08 3.63
C CYS A 56 0.58 9.30 2.93
N PHE A 57 1.49 8.34 3.08
CA PHE A 57 2.85 8.39 2.56
C PHE A 57 3.28 7.01 2.06
N VAL A 58 4.11 6.96 1.03
CA VAL A 58 4.85 5.75 0.62
C VAL A 58 6.35 6.02 0.70
N LEU A 59 7.10 5.09 1.30
CA LEU A 59 8.55 5.21 1.42
C LEU A 59 9.27 3.99 0.79
N PRO A 60 10.38 4.20 0.08
CA PRO A 60 11.16 3.11 -0.50
C PRO A 60 11.88 2.31 0.57
N ILE A 61 12.06 1.02 0.33
CA ILE A 61 12.97 0.17 1.11
C ILE A 61 14.03 -0.38 0.16
N GLU A 62 15.24 0.17 0.22
CA GLU A 62 16.39 -0.33 -0.54
C GLU A 62 17.13 -1.44 0.23
N ASP A 63 17.82 -2.32 -0.49
CA ASP A 63 18.47 -3.52 0.05
C ASP A 63 19.84 -3.26 0.69
N SER A 64 19.89 -2.31 1.65
CA SER A 64 21.04 -2.05 2.53
C SER A 64 20.60 -1.71 3.95
N ILE A 65 21.45 -1.98 4.95
CA ILE A 65 21.14 -1.66 6.35
C ILE A 65 20.92 -0.16 6.52
N GLU A 66 21.79 0.66 5.92
CA GLU A 66 21.72 2.12 6.00
C GLU A 66 20.38 2.65 5.46
N ALA A 67 19.94 2.14 4.30
CA ALA A 67 18.68 2.57 3.70
C ALA A 67 17.47 2.06 4.46
N ILE A 68 17.47 0.79 4.91
CA ILE A 68 16.38 0.21 5.71
C ILE A 68 16.14 1.04 6.97
N PHE A 69 17.20 1.39 7.70
CA PHE A 69 17.08 2.14 8.95
C PHE A 69 16.81 3.63 8.72
N GLU A 70 17.28 4.23 7.62
CA GLU A 70 16.87 5.59 7.27
C GLU A 70 15.38 5.65 6.93
N THR A 71 14.86 4.70 6.15
CA THR A 71 13.42 4.58 5.90
C THR A 71 12.63 4.34 7.19
N ASN A 72 13.14 3.51 8.10
CA ASN A 72 12.50 3.27 9.39
C ASN A 72 12.41 4.56 10.24
N LYS A 73 13.48 5.35 10.27
CA LYS A 73 13.52 6.66 10.92
C LYS A 73 12.54 7.64 10.28
N GLN A 74 12.48 7.70 8.95
CA GLN A 74 11.53 8.57 8.24
C GLN A 74 10.08 8.17 8.54
N ALA A 75 9.77 6.88 8.49
CA ALA A 75 8.47 6.35 8.88
C ALA A 75 8.11 6.75 10.33
N ALA A 76 9.08 6.66 11.24
CA ALA A 76 8.88 7.06 12.63
C ALA A 76 8.50 8.54 12.77
N LEU A 77 9.16 9.43 12.03
CA LEU A 77 8.86 10.86 12.04
C LEU A 77 7.48 11.17 11.44
N ILE A 78 7.11 10.50 10.34
CA ILE A 78 5.78 10.64 9.71
C ILE A 78 4.68 10.20 10.68
N GLN A 79 4.86 9.06 11.33
CA GLN A 79 3.90 8.51 12.28
C GLN A 79 3.77 9.37 13.54
N LYS A 80 4.90 9.92 14.05
CA LYS A 80 4.89 10.91 15.14
C LYS A 80 4.02 12.13 14.78
N ALA A 81 4.01 12.52 13.51
CA ALA A 81 3.20 13.63 13.01
C ALA A 81 1.77 13.23 12.59
N GLY A 82 1.38 11.96 12.75
CA GLY A 82 0.01 11.47 12.54
C GLY A 82 -0.27 10.87 11.15
N GLY A 83 0.75 10.75 10.29
CA GLY A 83 0.64 10.13 8.97
C GLY A 83 0.69 8.61 9.02
N GLY A 84 0.07 7.96 8.05
CA GLY A 84 0.19 6.52 7.78
C GLY A 84 1.17 6.24 6.64
N THR A 85 1.84 5.10 6.68
CA THR A 85 2.97 4.79 5.79
C THR A 85 2.80 3.47 5.03
N GLY A 86 3.15 3.46 3.75
CA GLY A 86 3.15 2.28 2.91
C GLY A 86 4.56 1.86 2.49
N PHE A 87 4.78 0.55 2.36
CA PHE A 87 6.08 -0.02 2.03
C PHE A 87 5.98 -1.18 1.05
N SER A 88 6.94 -1.24 0.14
CA SER A 88 7.21 -2.41 -0.73
C SER A 88 8.44 -3.12 -0.23
N PHE A 89 8.31 -4.39 0.18
CA PHE A 89 9.42 -5.21 0.68
C PHE A 89 10.12 -6.02 -0.44
N ASP A 90 9.77 -5.77 -1.70
CA ASP A 90 10.23 -6.54 -2.87
C ASP A 90 11.72 -6.50 -3.13
N LYS A 91 12.35 -5.36 -2.85
CA LYS A 91 13.76 -5.12 -3.17
C LYS A 91 14.68 -5.85 -2.20
N LEU A 92 14.20 -6.13 -0.99
CA LEU A 92 14.97 -6.80 0.05
C LEU A 92 15.31 -8.23 -0.38
N ARG A 93 16.57 -8.61 -0.22
CA ARG A 93 17.01 -9.97 -0.55
C ARG A 93 16.35 -11.01 0.37
N PRO A 94 16.06 -12.22 -0.14
CA PRO A 94 15.30 -13.23 0.58
C PRO A 94 16.11 -13.85 1.73
N THR A 95 15.41 -14.43 2.72
CA THR A 95 16.02 -15.12 3.85
C THR A 95 17.05 -16.16 3.37
N GLY A 96 18.24 -16.12 3.96
CA GLY A 96 19.36 -16.99 3.58
C GLY A 96 20.22 -16.48 2.43
N ASP A 97 19.83 -15.42 1.70
CA ASP A 97 20.71 -14.87 0.65
C ASP A 97 21.99 -14.29 1.25
N ARG A 98 23.08 -14.36 0.46
CA ARG A 98 24.42 -13.99 0.91
C ARG A 98 24.56 -12.48 1.10
N VAL A 99 25.34 -12.11 2.12
CA VAL A 99 25.76 -10.74 2.40
C VAL A 99 27.26 -10.60 2.14
N ALA A 100 27.61 -9.98 1.02
CA ALA A 100 28.99 -9.94 0.51
C ALA A 100 29.99 -9.28 1.49
N SER A 101 29.56 -8.30 2.27
CA SER A 101 30.43 -7.53 3.18
C SER A 101 30.99 -8.33 4.36
N HIS A 102 30.29 -9.37 4.83
CA HIS A 102 30.69 -10.11 6.04
C HIS A 102 30.62 -11.64 5.88
N GLY A 103 30.35 -12.15 4.66
CA GLY A 103 30.34 -13.58 4.35
C GLY A 103 29.18 -14.39 4.93
N GLY A 104 28.28 -13.76 5.69
CA GLY A 104 27.08 -14.38 6.28
C GLY A 104 25.86 -14.36 5.37
N THR A 105 24.71 -14.75 5.94
CA THR A 105 23.39 -14.75 5.29
C THR A 105 22.45 -13.74 5.96
N THR A 106 21.42 -13.31 5.24
CA THR A 106 20.39 -12.40 5.77
C THR A 106 19.23 -13.14 6.44
N SER A 107 18.56 -12.49 7.38
CA SER A 107 17.29 -12.95 7.95
C SER A 107 16.10 -12.71 7.01
N GLY A 108 16.26 -11.86 6.00
CA GLY A 108 15.27 -11.59 4.95
C GLY A 108 14.21 -10.54 5.33
N PRO A 109 13.23 -10.28 4.45
CA PRO A 109 12.35 -9.13 4.56
C PRO A 109 11.43 -9.15 5.79
N ILE A 110 10.99 -10.33 6.23
CA ILE A 110 10.05 -10.48 7.36
C ILE A 110 10.67 -9.99 8.68
N SER A 111 11.97 -10.19 8.86
CA SER A 111 12.69 -9.71 10.05
C SER A 111 12.78 -8.19 10.08
N PHE A 112 13.09 -7.55 8.95
CA PHE A 112 13.09 -6.09 8.86
C PHE A 112 11.69 -5.51 8.97
N TRP A 113 10.68 -6.16 8.38
CA TRP A 113 9.28 -5.78 8.57
C TRP A 113 8.89 -5.79 10.07
N ARG A 114 9.35 -6.77 10.85
CA ARG A 114 9.13 -6.79 12.30
C ARG A 114 9.75 -5.58 13.01
N VAL A 115 10.93 -5.12 12.59
CA VAL A 115 11.53 -3.88 13.10
C VAL A 115 10.61 -2.68 12.85
N PHE A 116 10.04 -2.55 11.65
CA PHE A 116 9.08 -1.48 11.35
C PHE A 116 7.82 -1.56 12.21
N SER A 117 7.28 -2.76 12.41
CA SER A 117 6.14 -2.98 13.29
C SER A 117 6.44 -2.56 14.72
N GLU A 118 7.59 -2.94 15.29
CA GLU A 118 7.94 -2.57 16.65
C GLU A 118 8.25 -1.08 16.81
N THR A 119 8.91 -0.46 15.82
CA THR A 119 9.08 1.00 15.79
C THR A 119 7.73 1.71 15.84
N THR A 120 6.75 1.27 15.04
CA THR A 120 5.40 1.83 15.07
C THR A 120 4.73 1.64 16.44
N ASN A 121 4.84 0.47 17.07
CA ASN A 121 4.29 0.23 18.41
C ASN A 121 4.90 1.16 19.48
N ALA A 122 6.21 1.42 19.40
CA ALA A 122 6.89 2.31 20.35
C ALA A 122 6.40 3.77 20.23
N ILE A 123 6.15 4.26 19.01
CA ILE A 123 5.70 5.65 18.77
C ILE A 123 4.26 5.88 19.26
N GLN A 124 3.42 4.84 19.17
CA GLN A 124 2.02 4.90 19.58
C GLN A 124 1.84 5.28 21.06
N GLN A 125 2.83 5.06 21.91
CA GLN A 125 2.75 5.36 23.34
C GLN A 125 2.67 6.87 23.67
N GLY A 126 2.84 7.77 22.69
CA GLY A 126 2.77 9.23 22.91
C GLY A 126 2.00 10.04 21.86
N ALA A 127 1.32 9.42 20.89
CA ALA A 127 0.66 10.11 19.78
C ALA A 127 -0.87 10.06 19.87
N PHE A 128 -1.55 11.09 19.35
CA PHE A 128 -3.03 11.17 19.32
C PHE A 128 -3.70 10.08 18.45
N ARG A 129 -2.95 9.42 17.56
CA ARG A 129 -3.45 8.41 16.63
C ARG A 129 -2.53 7.19 16.61
N ARG A 130 -3.12 6.00 16.56
CA ARG A 130 -2.40 4.75 16.33
C ARG A 130 -1.73 4.79 14.94
N GLY A 131 -0.42 4.60 14.87
CA GLY A 131 0.31 4.48 13.60
C GLY A 131 -0.21 3.28 12.79
N ALA A 132 -0.39 3.48 11.50
CA ALA A 132 -0.93 2.48 10.58
C ALA A 132 -0.04 2.35 9.36
N ASN A 133 0.16 1.10 8.92
CA ASN A 133 1.07 0.76 7.84
C ASN A 133 0.40 -0.09 6.74
N MET A 134 0.93 -0.01 5.53
CA MET A 134 0.73 -1.00 4.47
C MET A 134 2.07 -1.72 4.20
N GLY A 135 2.04 -3.05 4.16
CA GLY A 135 3.16 -3.88 3.76
C GLY A 135 2.82 -4.66 2.51
N MET A 136 3.59 -4.47 1.46
CA MET A 136 3.34 -5.12 0.17
C MET A 136 4.54 -5.97 -0.27
N MET A 137 4.23 -7.12 -0.88
CA MET A 137 5.22 -8.01 -1.46
C MET A 137 4.74 -8.56 -2.81
N SER A 138 5.62 -8.60 -3.81
CA SER A 138 5.39 -9.30 -5.08
C SER A 138 5.14 -10.78 -4.85
N ILE A 139 4.12 -11.30 -5.53
CA ILE A 139 3.80 -12.72 -5.58
C ILE A 139 5.01 -13.57 -6.01
N ASP A 140 5.96 -12.99 -6.75
CA ASP A 140 7.14 -13.70 -7.25
C ASP A 140 8.34 -13.63 -6.28
N HIS A 141 8.20 -13.06 -5.08
CA HIS A 141 9.31 -12.98 -4.12
C HIS A 141 9.58 -14.34 -3.44
N PRO A 142 10.85 -14.76 -3.18
CA PRO A 142 11.11 -16.09 -2.62
C PRO A 142 10.59 -16.31 -1.20
N ASP A 143 10.41 -15.25 -0.42
CA ASP A 143 9.77 -15.29 0.91
C ASP A 143 8.23 -15.15 0.87
N ILE A 144 7.60 -15.29 -0.30
CA ILE A 144 6.15 -15.08 -0.45
C ILE A 144 5.32 -15.98 0.47
N LEU A 145 5.71 -17.24 0.69
CA LEU A 145 4.96 -18.14 1.58
C LEU A 145 4.96 -17.64 3.03
N LYS A 146 6.10 -17.13 3.52
CA LYS A 146 6.20 -16.50 4.85
C LYS A 146 5.33 -15.26 4.93
N PHE A 147 5.38 -14.43 3.90
CA PHE A 147 4.66 -13.16 3.87
C PHE A 147 3.14 -13.38 3.87
N ILE A 148 2.64 -14.36 3.09
CA ILE A 148 1.21 -14.76 3.10
C ILE A 148 0.78 -15.24 4.49
N HIS A 149 1.63 -16.00 5.19
CA HIS A 149 1.32 -16.53 6.51
C HIS A 149 1.58 -15.56 7.67
N ALA A 150 2.18 -14.39 7.42
CA ALA A 150 2.72 -13.54 8.47
C ALA A 150 1.67 -13.05 9.49
N LYS A 151 0.40 -12.92 9.08
CA LYS A 151 -0.73 -12.52 9.95
C LYS A 151 -1.64 -13.68 10.35
N GLN A 152 -1.19 -14.93 10.22
CA GLN A 152 -1.96 -16.08 10.74
C GLN A 152 -1.88 -16.17 12.28
N ASP A 153 -0.87 -15.54 12.89
CA ASP A 153 -0.90 -15.17 14.30
C ASP A 153 -1.63 -13.81 14.45
N PRO A 154 -2.80 -13.75 15.11
CA PRO A 154 -3.54 -12.51 15.30
C PRO A 154 -2.78 -11.41 16.06
N GLY A 155 -1.76 -11.78 16.85
CA GLY A 155 -0.91 -10.84 17.58
C GLY A 155 0.21 -10.23 16.73
N ALA A 156 0.51 -10.81 15.56
CA ALA A 156 1.60 -10.37 14.72
C ALA A 156 1.18 -9.21 13.80
N PHE A 157 2.05 -8.21 13.67
CA PHE A 157 1.91 -7.10 12.71
C PHE A 157 0.54 -6.37 12.80
N THR A 158 0.00 -6.19 14.01
CA THR A 158 -1.34 -5.58 14.23
C THR A 158 -1.46 -4.12 13.78
N ASN A 159 -0.33 -3.47 13.45
CA ASN A 159 -0.29 -2.12 12.91
C ASN A 159 -0.07 -2.08 11.38
N PHE A 160 -0.08 -3.24 10.70
CA PHE A 160 0.01 -3.36 9.25
C PHE A 160 -1.26 -3.96 8.64
N ASN A 161 -1.72 -3.36 7.54
CA ASN A 161 -2.43 -4.09 6.50
C ASN A 161 -1.41 -4.74 5.55
N VAL A 162 -1.76 -5.86 4.94
CA VAL A 162 -0.83 -6.63 4.10
C VAL A 162 -1.45 -6.87 2.74
N SER A 163 -0.70 -6.69 1.66
CA SER A 163 -1.21 -6.96 0.31
C SER A 163 -0.18 -7.60 -0.60
N ILE A 164 -0.62 -8.57 -1.38
CA ILE A 164 0.23 -9.24 -2.35
C ILE A 164 0.09 -8.56 -3.72
N LYS A 165 1.22 -8.19 -4.31
CA LYS A 165 1.25 -7.60 -5.65
C LYS A 165 1.20 -8.69 -6.69
N ILE A 166 0.15 -8.65 -7.53
CA ILE A 166 -0.09 -9.62 -8.60
C ILE A 166 -0.03 -8.91 -9.95
N GLY A 167 0.83 -9.42 -10.84
CA GLY A 167 0.94 -8.96 -12.22
C GLY A 167 -0.06 -9.65 -13.17
N ASP A 168 -0.26 -9.04 -14.34
CA ASP A 168 -1.20 -9.50 -15.36
C ASP A 168 -0.83 -10.91 -15.88
N ASP A 169 0.46 -11.21 -16.06
CA ASP A 169 0.92 -12.53 -16.53
C ASP A 169 0.60 -13.64 -15.52
N TRP A 170 0.90 -13.41 -14.24
CA TRP A 170 0.60 -14.35 -13.18
C TRP A 170 -0.92 -14.64 -13.12
N MET A 171 -1.74 -13.59 -13.22
CA MET A 171 -3.19 -13.70 -13.21
C MET A 171 -3.72 -14.48 -14.43
N LYS A 172 -3.17 -14.25 -15.63
CA LYS A 172 -3.53 -15.04 -16.82
C LYS A 172 -3.23 -16.53 -16.63
N ARG A 173 -2.07 -16.86 -16.06
CA ARG A 173 -1.68 -18.25 -15.77
C ARG A 173 -2.59 -18.91 -14.73
N MET A 174 -2.98 -18.18 -13.69
CA MET A 174 -3.94 -18.65 -12.69
C MET A 174 -5.29 -18.97 -13.33
N LEU A 175 -5.85 -18.04 -14.12
CA LEU A 175 -7.14 -18.24 -14.78
C LEU A 175 -7.10 -19.39 -15.79
N ALA A 176 -5.98 -19.58 -16.49
CA ALA A 176 -5.80 -20.71 -17.39
C ALA A 176 -5.80 -22.06 -16.63
N ASP A 177 -5.20 -22.12 -15.44
CA ASP A 177 -5.24 -23.32 -14.59
C ASP A 177 -6.65 -23.61 -14.06
N CYS A 178 -7.45 -22.57 -13.77
CA CYS A 178 -8.83 -22.71 -13.28
C CYS A 178 -9.85 -23.07 -14.37
N ARG A 179 -9.61 -22.70 -15.63
CA ARG A 179 -10.53 -22.92 -16.78
C ARG A 179 -10.38 -24.29 -17.45
N GLY A 180 -9.59 -25.21 -16.89
CA GLY A 180 -9.49 -26.58 -17.40
C GLY A 180 -10.87 -27.26 -17.37
N GLY A 181 -11.46 -27.48 -18.54
CA GLY A 181 -12.76 -28.17 -18.68
C GLY A 181 -12.73 -29.59 -18.11
N LYS A 182 -13.92 -30.19 -17.89
CA LYS A 182 -14.09 -31.60 -17.42
C LYS A 182 -13.11 -32.53 -18.16
N GLY A 183 -12.12 -33.05 -17.44
CA GLY A 183 -11.07 -33.94 -17.99
C GLY A 183 -9.67 -33.33 -18.16
N GLN A 184 -9.50 -32.02 -18.02
CA GLN A 184 -8.18 -31.37 -17.93
C GLN A 184 -7.78 -31.21 -16.45
N ARG A 185 -6.62 -31.76 -16.06
CA ARG A 185 -6.11 -31.68 -14.69
C ARG A 185 -5.75 -30.22 -14.34
N ALA A 186 -6.39 -29.67 -13.31
CA ALA A 186 -6.03 -28.39 -12.68
C ALA A 186 -4.57 -28.41 -12.18
N GLY A 187 -3.91 -27.24 -12.10
CA GLY A 187 -2.54 -27.10 -11.56
C GLY A 187 -1.42 -27.44 -12.55
N ARG A 188 -1.45 -26.88 -13.77
CA ARG A 188 -0.38 -27.07 -14.77
C ARG A 188 0.77 -26.08 -14.61
N ASN A 189 0.49 -24.87 -14.11
CA ASN A 189 1.48 -23.81 -14.05
C ASN A 189 2.19 -23.81 -12.69
N LEU A 190 3.45 -24.24 -12.66
CA LEU A 190 4.30 -24.13 -11.47
C LEU A 190 4.49 -22.66 -11.07
N HIS A 191 4.38 -22.33 -9.79
CA HIS A 191 4.68 -20.99 -9.33
C HIS A 191 6.20 -20.81 -9.22
N ILE A 192 6.70 -19.75 -9.83
CA ILE A 192 8.13 -19.48 -9.94
C ILE A 192 8.41 -18.18 -9.21
N VAL A 193 9.30 -18.26 -8.24
CA VAL A 193 9.78 -17.09 -7.50
C VAL A 193 11.17 -16.68 -7.99
N LYS A 194 11.55 -15.42 -7.75
CA LYS A 194 12.73 -14.80 -8.32
C LYS A 194 13.44 -13.96 -7.27
N ASN A 195 14.72 -14.25 -7.05
CA ASN A 195 15.54 -13.42 -6.16
C ASN A 195 15.69 -12.00 -6.80
N PRO A 196 15.30 -10.93 -6.10
CA PRO A 196 15.26 -9.57 -6.65
C PRO A 196 16.65 -9.05 -7.04
N ARG A 197 17.71 -9.49 -6.36
CA ARG A 197 19.09 -9.07 -6.61
C ARG A 197 19.76 -9.83 -7.74
N THR A 198 19.66 -11.16 -7.73
CA THR A 198 20.37 -12.04 -8.68
C THR A 198 19.55 -12.41 -9.89
N GLN A 199 18.24 -12.16 -9.86
CA GLN A 199 17.28 -12.57 -10.87
C GLN A 199 17.17 -14.11 -11.04
N GLN A 200 17.84 -14.88 -10.18
CA GLN A 200 17.78 -16.33 -10.14
C GLN A 200 16.36 -16.80 -9.81
N ARG A 201 15.88 -17.78 -10.56
CA ARG A 201 14.53 -18.34 -10.45
C ARG A 201 14.53 -19.62 -9.62
N TYR A 202 13.46 -19.82 -8.87
CA TYR A 202 13.28 -20.98 -8.00
C TYR A 202 11.85 -21.53 -8.06
N LEU A 203 11.70 -22.80 -7.72
CA LEU A 203 10.43 -23.43 -7.39
C LEU A 203 10.33 -23.63 -5.87
N LEU A 204 9.13 -23.51 -5.33
CA LEU A 204 8.83 -23.71 -3.91
C LEU A 204 8.38 -25.16 -3.67
N PRO A 205 9.14 -25.99 -2.92
CA PRO A 205 8.71 -27.34 -2.55
C PRO A 205 7.45 -27.32 -1.68
N ARG A 206 6.51 -28.25 -1.88
CA ARG A 206 5.27 -28.33 -1.08
C ARG A 206 5.50 -28.71 0.38
N LYS A 207 6.55 -29.50 0.65
CA LYS A 207 6.90 -29.98 2.00
C LYS A 207 7.80 -29.00 2.76
N ILE A 208 8.00 -27.79 2.24
CA ILE A 208 8.86 -26.80 2.86
C ILE A 208 8.30 -26.37 4.22
N ASN A 209 9.17 -26.21 5.22
CA ASN A 209 8.79 -25.61 6.49
C ASN A 209 8.72 -24.09 6.31
N ILE A 210 7.50 -23.55 6.26
CA ILE A 210 7.23 -22.14 5.97
C ILE A 210 7.97 -21.20 6.94
N ASP A 211 8.06 -21.57 8.23
CA ASP A 211 8.60 -20.68 9.26
C ASP A 211 10.12 -20.53 9.22
N HIS A 212 10.83 -21.52 8.65
CA HIS A 212 12.28 -21.64 8.80
C HIS A 212 13.05 -21.76 7.50
N TYR A 213 12.39 -21.92 6.35
CA TYR A 213 13.12 -22.11 5.11
C TYR A 213 13.97 -20.92 4.72
N THR A 214 15.00 -21.21 3.95
CA THR A 214 15.92 -20.26 3.34
C THR A 214 15.90 -20.40 1.83
N ILE A 215 16.57 -19.48 1.13
CA ILE A 215 16.71 -19.57 -0.33
C ILE A 215 17.39 -20.88 -0.79
N ASP A 216 18.25 -21.48 0.05
CA ASP A 216 18.96 -22.71 -0.26
C ASP A 216 18.06 -23.96 -0.18
N ASP A 217 16.92 -23.87 0.51
CA ASP A 217 15.90 -24.93 0.55
C ASP A 217 15.00 -24.93 -0.70
N LEU A 218 15.11 -23.89 -1.54
CA LEU A 218 14.32 -23.77 -2.77
C LEU A 218 14.99 -24.48 -3.94
N TYR A 219 14.17 -25.00 -4.86
CA TYR A 219 14.71 -25.68 -6.03
C TYR A 219 15.13 -24.66 -7.10
N LYS A 220 16.45 -24.52 -7.29
CA LYS A 220 17.05 -23.59 -8.26
C LYS A 220 16.80 -24.04 -9.70
N LEU A 221 16.19 -23.16 -10.50
CA LEU A 221 15.96 -23.42 -11.93
C LEU A 221 17.19 -23.03 -12.76
N ALA A 222 17.62 -23.93 -13.65
CA ALA A 222 18.60 -23.59 -14.69
C ALA A 222 17.99 -22.61 -15.71
N ALA A 223 18.80 -21.70 -16.26
CA ALA A 223 18.36 -20.53 -17.06
C ALA A 223 17.48 -20.83 -18.30
N LYS A 224 17.25 -22.10 -18.67
CA LYS A 224 16.53 -22.50 -19.89
C LYS A 224 15.49 -23.62 -19.72
N GLN A 225 15.26 -24.15 -18.53
CA GLN A 225 14.33 -25.28 -18.37
C GLN A 225 12.94 -24.79 -17.92
N PRO A 226 11.88 -24.93 -18.74
CA PRO A 226 10.52 -24.94 -18.22
C PRO A 226 10.36 -26.17 -17.33
N GLY A 227 9.76 -26.00 -16.14
CA GLY A 227 9.61 -27.10 -15.19
C GLY A 227 8.94 -28.30 -15.85
N THR A 228 9.56 -29.48 -15.72
CA THR A 228 9.14 -30.69 -16.43
C THR A 228 7.82 -31.21 -15.84
N ALA A 229 7.07 -31.99 -16.63
CA ALA A 229 5.82 -32.59 -16.15
C ALA A 229 6.03 -33.54 -14.95
N GLU A 230 7.25 -34.08 -14.76
CA GLU A 230 7.66 -34.94 -13.65
C GLU A 230 7.77 -34.21 -12.30
N GLN A 231 7.92 -32.88 -12.32
CA GLN A 231 8.00 -32.04 -11.13
C GLN A 231 6.61 -31.71 -10.55
N ARG A 232 5.53 -32.06 -11.26
CA ARG A 232 4.14 -31.77 -10.86
C ARG A 232 3.76 -32.58 -9.61
N GLY A 233 3.22 -31.90 -8.60
CA GLY A 233 2.87 -32.49 -7.30
C GLY A 233 3.96 -32.39 -6.23
N GLN A 234 5.18 -31.99 -6.59
CA GLN A 234 6.27 -31.75 -5.63
C GLN A 234 6.39 -30.27 -5.24
N PHE A 235 6.03 -29.37 -6.15
CA PHE A 235 6.15 -27.91 -5.99
C PHE A 235 4.78 -27.21 -6.00
N TYR A 236 4.74 -25.99 -5.45
CA TYR A 236 3.57 -25.13 -5.53
C TYR A 236 3.29 -24.71 -6.97
N THR A 237 2.02 -24.77 -7.35
CA THR A 237 1.48 -24.19 -8.59
C THR A 237 0.91 -22.80 -8.33
N VAL A 238 0.64 -22.06 -9.40
CA VAL A 238 -0.06 -20.77 -9.34
C VAL A 238 -1.43 -20.92 -8.66
N SER A 239 -2.18 -22.00 -8.96
CA SER A 239 -3.46 -22.28 -8.30
C SER A 239 -3.32 -22.62 -6.82
N ASP A 240 -2.25 -23.32 -6.41
CA ASP A 240 -2.01 -23.60 -4.99
C ASP A 240 -1.75 -22.30 -4.21
N ILE A 241 -0.96 -21.40 -4.78
CA ILE A 241 -0.68 -20.10 -4.17
C ILE A 241 -1.95 -19.25 -4.12
N TRP A 242 -2.75 -19.22 -5.19
CA TRP A 242 -4.04 -18.51 -5.16
C TRP A 242 -4.98 -19.05 -4.07
N LYS A 243 -5.09 -20.38 -3.99
CA LYS A 243 -5.89 -21.03 -2.93
C LYS A 243 -5.36 -20.65 -1.55
N LEU A 244 -4.05 -20.66 -1.37
CA LEU A 244 -3.43 -20.27 -0.11
C LEU A 244 -3.77 -18.81 0.28
N LEU A 245 -3.74 -17.87 -0.67
CA LEU A 245 -4.15 -16.48 -0.43
C LEU A 245 -5.61 -16.40 0.05
N VAL A 246 -6.52 -17.09 -0.63
CA VAL A 246 -7.94 -17.13 -0.28
C VAL A 246 -8.16 -17.74 1.09
N ASP A 247 -7.50 -18.87 1.39
CA ASP A 247 -7.62 -19.58 2.66
C ASP A 247 -7.09 -18.74 3.83
N CYS A 248 -5.99 -18.00 3.65
CA CYS A 248 -5.45 -17.07 4.64
C CYS A 248 -6.39 -15.86 4.84
N ALA A 249 -6.82 -15.23 3.74
CA ALA A 249 -7.72 -14.08 3.79
C ALA A 249 -9.07 -14.42 4.43
N ALA A 250 -9.61 -15.61 4.19
CA ALA A 250 -10.84 -16.07 4.83
C ALA A 250 -10.72 -16.22 6.35
N LYS A 251 -9.51 -16.52 6.87
CA LYS A 251 -9.28 -16.71 8.31
C LYS A 251 -9.05 -15.40 9.06
N THR A 252 -8.32 -14.46 8.45
CA THR A 252 -7.81 -13.28 9.17
C THR A 252 -8.15 -11.95 8.50
N GLY A 253 -8.84 -11.98 7.36
CA GLY A 253 -9.07 -10.81 6.49
C GLY A 253 -7.85 -10.44 5.64
N GLU A 254 -6.74 -11.17 5.75
CA GLU A 254 -5.43 -10.82 5.17
C GLU A 254 -4.71 -12.04 4.58
N PRO A 255 -3.87 -11.87 3.55
CA PRO A 255 -3.53 -10.61 2.89
C PRO A 255 -4.57 -10.18 1.85
N GLY A 256 -4.63 -8.88 1.58
CA GLY A 256 -5.27 -8.32 0.39
C GLY A 256 -4.49 -8.59 -0.90
N VAL A 257 -5.01 -8.10 -2.02
CA VAL A 257 -4.39 -8.21 -3.35
C VAL A 257 -4.31 -6.83 -3.99
N ALA A 258 -3.15 -6.50 -4.56
CA ALA A 258 -2.95 -5.31 -5.37
C ALA A 258 -2.54 -5.70 -6.80
N PHE A 259 -3.34 -5.30 -7.79
CA PHE A 259 -3.05 -5.55 -9.20
C PHE A 259 -2.04 -4.52 -9.71
N ILE A 260 -0.75 -4.78 -9.48
CA ILE A 260 0.32 -3.79 -9.63
C ILE A 260 0.52 -3.31 -11.07
N ASP A 261 0.25 -4.17 -12.06
CA ASP A 261 0.32 -3.80 -13.47
C ASP A 261 -0.87 -2.92 -13.87
N ARG A 262 -2.04 -3.10 -13.25
CA ARG A 262 -3.18 -2.18 -13.45
C ARG A 262 -2.89 -0.81 -12.87
N ILE A 263 -2.36 -0.76 -11.64
CA ILE A 263 -1.95 0.50 -10.98
C ILE A 263 -0.97 1.26 -11.88
N ASN A 264 0.07 0.60 -12.38
CA ASN A 264 1.10 1.28 -13.17
C ASN A 264 0.67 1.62 -14.60
N ARG A 265 -0.30 0.89 -15.17
CA ARG A 265 -0.89 1.24 -16.47
C ARG A 265 -1.70 2.54 -16.41
N ASP A 266 -2.27 2.85 -15.25
CA ASP A 266 -3.02 4.08 -15.00
C ASP A 266 -2.15 5.15 -14.28
N ASN A 267 -0.84 4.92 -14.13
CA ASN A 267 0.08 5.91 -13.55
C ASN A 267 0.19 7.12 -14.51
N PRO A 268 -0.20 8.34 -14.09
CA PRO A 268 -0.14 9.52 -14.95
C PRO A 268 1.29 10.07 -15.15
N THR A 269 2.26 9.64 -14.33
CA THR A 269 3.65 10.12 -14.35
C THR A 269 4.67 8.97 -14.44
N PRO A 270 4.54 8.06 -15.43
CA PRO A 270 5.36 6.84 -15.51
C PRO A 270 6.85 7.13 -15.72
N SER A 271 7.21 8.34 -16.17
CA SER A 271 8.60 8.78 -16.33
C SER A 271 9.30 9.06 -15.00
N LEU A 272 8.57 9.30 -13.90
CA LEU A 272 9.14 9.57 -12.58
C LEU A 272 9.50 8.28 -11.82
N GLY A 273 8.82 7.19 -12.14
CA GLY A 273 9.05 5.90 -11.50
C GLY A 273 7.88 4.96 -11.64
N ARG A 274 8.06 3.76 -11.10
CA ARG A 274 7.02 2.75 -10.99
C ARG A 274 6.42 2.83 -9.59
N ILE A 275 5.10 2.82 -9.49
CA ILE A 275 4.39 2.72 -8.22
C ILE A 275 4.56 1.29 -7.70
N GLU A 276 5.13 1.15 -6.50
CA GLU A 276 5.45 -0.15 -5.90
C GLU A 276 4.69 -0.44 -4.62
N ALA A 277 4.01 0.55 -4.04
CA ALA A 277 3.18 0.40 -2.85
C ALA A 277 1.99 1.37 -2.85
N THR A 278 1.06 1.15 -1.92
CA THR A 278 -0.04 2.05 -1.60
C THR A 278 0.12 2.56 -0.17
N ASN A 279 -0.64 3.59 0.18
CA ASN A 279 -0.89 3.97 1.56
C ASN A 279 -1.58 2.84 2.37
N PRO A 280 -1.73 2.98 3.72
CA PRO A 280 -2.28 1.93 4.60
C PRO A 280 -3.61 1.30 4.17
N CYS A 281 -4.51 2.09 3.57
CA CYS A 281 -5.86 1.63 3.22
C CYS A 281 -6.01 1.22 1.74
N GLY A 282 -4.95 1.34 0.93
CA GLY A 282 -4.93 0.85 -0.46
C GLY A 282 -5.53 1.79 -1.51
N GLU A 283 -6.14 2.90 -1.11
CA GLU A 283 -6.85 3.83 -1.98
C GLU A 283 -5.94 4.82 -2.72
N GLN A 284 -4.71 5.00 -2.26
CA GLN A 284 -3.69 5.83 -2.91
C GLN A 284 -2.44 5.01 -3.23
N PRO A 285 -2.30 4.53 -4.47
CA PRO A 285 -1.02 4.10 -5.02
C PRO A 285 -0.11 5.32 -5.23
N LEU A 286 1.07 5.31 -4.63
CA LEU A 286 1.97 6.47 -4.58
C LEU A 286 3.39 6.06 -5.00
N LEU A 287 4.12 6.98 -5.63
CA LEU A 287 5.55 6.82 -5.88
C LEU A 287 6.34 6.94 -4.57
N ASP A 288 7.62 6.57 -4.62
CA ASP A 288 8.54 6.71 -3.49
C ASP A 288 8.62 8.18 -3.04
N PHE A 289 8.44 8.40 -1.73
CA PHE A 289 8.40 9.71 -1.07
C PHE A 289 7.17 10.59 -1.38
N GLU A 290 6.18 10.09 -2.12
CA GLU A 290 4.95 10.84 -2.32
C GLU A 290 4.06 10.82 -1.06
N ALA A 291 3.32 11.92 -0.92
CA ALA A 291 2.34 12.14 0.12
C ALA A 291 0.98 12.45 -0.51
N CYS A 292 -0.11 12.17 0.22
CA CYS A 292 -1.45 12.48 -0.24
C CYS A 292 -2.29 13.17 0.85
N THR A 293 -3.01 14.20 0.42
CA THR A 293 -4.10 14.83 1.17
C THR A 293 -5.42 14.34 0.61
N LEU A 294 -6.37 14.05 1.48
CA LEU A 294 -7.65 13.46 1.12
C LEU A 294 -8.78 14.34 1.63
N GLY A 295 -9.91 14.25 0.96
CA GLY A 295 -11.16 14.82 1.42
C GLY A 295 -12.35 14.04 0.86
N SER A 296 -13.48 14.18 1.52
CA SER A 296 -14.68 13.41 1.19
C SER A 296 -15.89 14.33 1.11
N ILE A 297 -16.68 14.13 0.07
CA ILE A 297 -17.96 14.82 -0.13
C ILE A 297 -19.07 13.96 0.46
N ASN A 298 -19.94 14.57 1.26
CA ASN A 298 -21.10 13.90 1.81
C ASN A 298 -22.25 13.90 0.78
N LEU A 299 -22.35 12.86 -0.03
CA LEU A 299 -23.36 12.75 -1.10
C LEU A 299 -24.81 12.91 -0.61
N ALA A 300 -25.10 12.59 0.65
CA ALA A 300 -26.45 12.76 1.21
C ALA A 300 -26.88 14.23 1.33
N ARG A 301 -25.93 15.18 1.32
CA ARG A 301 -26.23 16.63 1.30
C ARG A 301 -26.68 17.16 -0.06
N PHE A 302 -26.64 16.31 -1.09
CA PHE A 302 -26.94 16.67 -2.47
C PHE A 302 -28.16 15.92 -3.02
N VAL A 303 -28.91 15.25 -2.15
CA VAL A 303 -30.20 14.67 -2.53
C VAL A 303 -31.30 15.68 -2.23
N THR A 304 -32.22 15.90 -3.18
CA THR A 304 -33.36 16.79 -3.02
C THR A 304 -34.19 16.44 -1.80
N SER A 305 -34.80 17.44 -1.17
CA SER A 305 -35.66 17.25 0.01
C SER A 305 -36.99 16.54 -0.28
N ASP A 306 -37.40 16.41 -1.55
CA ASP A 306 -38.57 15.63 -1.93
C ASP A 306 -38.32 14.13 -1.69
N VAL A 307 -38.84 13.64 -0.56
CA VAL A 307 -38.72 12.24 -0.13
C VAL A 307 -39.53 11.30 -1.04
N ALA A 308 -40.58 11.80 -1.71
CA ALA A 308 -41.38 10.99 -2.62
C ALA A 308 -40.68 10.76 -3.97
N LYS A 309 -39.77 11.65 -4.36
CA LYS A 309 -38.98 11.54 -5.59
C LYS A 309 -37.56 12.08 -5.40
N PRO A 310 -36.70 11.39 -4.64
CA PRO A 310 -35.34 11.86 -4.39
C PRO A 310 -34.54 11.91 -5.68
N GLN A 311 -33.95 13.06 -5.97
CA GLN A 311 -33.06 13.29 -7.10
C GLN A 311 -31.72 13.86 -6.61
N MET A 312 -30.67 13.60 -7.37
CA MET A 312 -29.36 14.21 -7.12
C MET A 312 -29.34 15.64 -7.66
N ASP A 313 -28.94 16.59 -6.83
CA ASP A 313 -28.64 17.97 -7.20
C ASP A 313 -27.24 18.05 -7.82
N TRP A 314 -27.16 17.66 -9.09
CA TRP A 314 -25.91 17.64 -9.86
C TRP A 314 -25.22 19.02 -9.93
N PRO A 315 -25.93 20.15 -10.15
CA PRO A 315 -25.30 21.47 -10.15
C PRO A 315 -24.59 21.80 -8.82
N VAL A 316 -25.25 21.60 -7.68
CA VAL A 316 -24.65 21.92 -6.37
C VAL A 316 -23.51 20.97 -6.02
N LEU A 317 -23.62 19.69 -6.41
CA LEU A 317 -22.54 18.73 -6.28
C LEU A 317 -21.32 19.14 -7.11
N ALA A 318 -21.51 19.55 -8.37
CA ALA A 318 -20.41 19.96 -9.25
C ALA A 318 -19.64 21.17 -8.69
N GLU A 319 -20.34 22.18 -8.16
CA GLU A 319 -19.69 23.32 -7.51
C GLU A 319 -18.94 22.92 -6.23
N SER A 320 -19.49 21.98 -5.45
CA SER A 320 -18.84 21.49 -4.24
C SER A 320 -17.58 20.67 -4.56
N VAL A 321 -17.58 19.91 -5.66
CA VAL A 321 -16.39 19.20 -6.15
C VAL A 321 -15.29 20.20 -6.53
N LYS A 322 -15.60 21.25 -7.31
CA LYS A 322 -14.62 22.28 -7.69
C LYS A 322 -14.00 22.96 -6.46
N LEU A 323 -14.84 23.28 -5.47
CA LEU A 323 -14.38 23.89 -4.24
C LEU A 323 -13.51 22.94 -3.40
N ALA A 324 -13.88 21.66 -3.32
CA ALA A 324 -13.10 20.64 -2.64
C ALA A 324 -11.73 20.41 -3.30
N VAL A 325 -11.67 20.40 -4.63
CA VAL A 325 -10.39 20.29 -5.37
C VAL A 325 -9.47 21.46 -5.01
N ARG A 326 -9.96 22.70 -5.09
CA ARG A 326 -9.14 23.87 -4.72
C ARG A 326 -8.75 23.88 -3.25
N PHE A 327 -9.63 23.42 -2.36
CA PHE A 327 -9.32 23.27 -0.95
C PHE A 327 -8.16 22.28 -0.72
N LEU A 328 -8.20 21.12 -1.38
CA LEU A 328 -7.15 20.09 -1.25
C LEU A 328 -5.82 20.53 -1.88
N ASP A 329 -5.88 21.27 -2.98
CA ASP A 329 -4.71 21.88 -3.63
C ASP A 329 -4.05 22.91 -2.71
N ASN A 330 -4.85 23.83 -2.15
CA ASN A 330 -4.35 24.83 -1.19
C ASN A 330 -3.77 24.21 0.09
N ILE A 331 -4.23 23.03 0.53
CA ILE A 331 -3.62 22.33 1.66
C ILE A 331 -2.14 22.02 1.42
N ILE A 332 -1.73 21.76 0.18
CA ILE A 332 -0.34 21.40 -0.16
C ILE A 332 0.61 22.56 0.20
N ASP A 333 0.11 23.80 0.16
CA ASP A 333 0.91 25.02 0.34
C ASP A 333 1.08 25.48 1.80
N VAL A 334 0.32 24.92 2.75
CA VAL A 334 0.18 25.45 4.12
C VAL A 334 0.62 24.53 5.25
#